data_AF-A0AAW3FCP4-F1
#
_entry.id   AF-A0AAW3FCP4-F1
#
_cell.length_a   1.000
_cell.length_b   1.000
_cell.length_c   1.000
_cell.angle_alpha   90.00
_cell.angle_beta   90.00
_cell.angle_gamma   90.00
#
_symmetry.space_group_name_H-M   'P 1'
#
loop_
_entity.id
_entity.type
_entity.pdbx_description
1 polymer ?
#
loop_
_entity_poly.entity_id
_entity_poly.type
_entity_poly.pdbx_seq_one_letter_code
_entity_poly.pdbx_strand_id
1 'polypeptide(L)'
;MIMGKFIELKILTTSMRTTETSPMMLDISQVSAVLCNHGMYRVYIGSTRFDLTEDSYNKLCSALKDYKEPSESILCNLQHDHTWIKQGLYNLIKMVEEGSLSYRPAILLSCHDKDLEAGWGVLHRRICGMRGRIIDLEKEVKRMTEPKKGK
;
A
#
# COMPACT_ATOMS: atom_id res chain seq x y z
N MET A 1 -12.03 34.21 -8.47
CA MET A 1 -11.75 33.48 -9.73
C MET A 1 -10.42 32.77 -9.51
N ILE A 2 -10.42 31.45 -9.27
CA ILE A 2 -9.17 30.71 -9.06
C ILE A 2 -8.52 30.58 -10.43
N MET A 3 -7.36 31.23 -10.65
CA MET A 3 -6.57 31.01 -11.87
C MET A 3 -6.17 29.54 -11.94
N GLY A 4 -6.54 28.84 -13.01
CA GLY A 4 -6.11 27.47 -13.24
C GLY A 4 -4.58 27.40 -13.32
N LYS A 5 -3.95 26.56 -12.50
CA LYS A 5 -2.53 26.23 -12.68
C LYS A 5 -2.47 25.11 -13.72
N PHE A 6 -1.97 25.44 -14.91
CA PHE A 6 -1.78 24.46 -15.98
C PHE A 6 -0.38 23.83 -15.88
N ILE A 7 -0.30 22.53 -16.17
CA ILE A 7 0.95 21.77 -16.21
C ILE A 7 1.01 20.93 -17.48
N GLU A 8 2.19 20.87 -18.10
CA GLU A 8 2.47 19.96 -19.20
C GLU A 8 2.97 18.62 -18.65
N LEU A 9 2.31 17.52 -19.05
CA LEU A 9 2.62 16.15 -18.70
C LEU A 9 2.83 15.31 -19.98
N LYS A 10 3.43 14.13 -19.83
CA LYS A 10 3.49 13.09 -20.87
C LYS A 10 2.59 11.94 -20.47
N ILE A 11 1.58 11.67 -21.30
CA ILE A 11 0.71 10.50 -21.17
C ILE A 11 1.25 9.34 -22.00
N LEU A 12 0.96 8.13 -21.56
CA LEU A 12 1.22 6.89 -22.27
C LEU A 12 -0.05 6.48 -23.01
N THR A 13 0.09 6.28 -24.32
CA THR A 13 -0.97 5.76 -25.18
C THR A 13 -0.52 4.41 -25.71
N THR A 14 -1.24 3.35 -25.38
CA THR A 14 -0.93 2.01 -25.89
C THR A 14 -1.92 1.65 -27.00
N SER A 15 -1.41 1.44 -28.21
CA SER A 15 -2.19 0.94 -29.35
C SER A 15 -1.42 -0.19 -30.01
N MET A 16 -2.08 -1.29 -30.41
CA MET A 16 -1.44 -2.39 -31.15
C MET A 16 -0.10 -2.90 -30.55
N ARG A 17 0.02 -2.92 -29.21
CA ARG A 17 1.24 -3.30 -28.44
C ARG A 17 2.43 -2.34 -28.56
N THR A 18 2.31 -1.19 -29.22
CA THR A 18 3.26 -0.09 -29.10
C THR A 18 2.80 0.85 -28.01
N THR A 19 3.74 1.30 -27.19
CA THR A 19 3.49 2.35 -26.19
C THR A 19 4.17 3.61 -26.66
N GLU A 20 3.37 4.65 -26.88
CA GLU A 20 3.84 5.96 -27.31
C GLU A 20 3.59 7.00 -26.22
N THR A 21 4.44 8.01 -26.16
CA THR A 21 4.25 9.16 -25.27
C THR A 21 3.67 10.33 -26.05
N SER A 22 2.60 10.92 -25.54
CA SER A 22 2.00 12.15 -26.08
C SER A 22 2.01 13.26 -25.02
N PRO A 23 2.24 14.53 -25.39
CA PRO A 23 2.12 15.64 -24.47
C PRO A 23 0.65 15.88 -24.10
N MET A 24 0.41 16.29 -22.86
CA MET A 24 -0.90 16.64 -22.32
C MET A 24 -0.80 17.92 -21.50
N MET A 25 -1.61 18.92 -21.83
CA MET A 25 -1.82 20.09 -20.98
C MET A 25 -2.95 19.82 -20.00
N LEU A 26 -2.65 19.86 -18.71
CA LEU A 26 -3.58 19.56 -17.63
C LEU A 26 -3.83 20.79 -16.76
N ASP A 27 -5.09 21.15 -16.56
CA ASP A 27 -5.50 22.03 -15.48
C ASP A 27 -5.52 21.25 -14.15
N ILE A 28 -4.62 21.61 -13.24
CA ILE A 28 -4.46 20.92 -11.94
C ILE A 28 -5.75 20.96 -11.12
N SER A 29 -6.60 21.98 -11.30
CA SER A 29 -7.86 22.11 -10.57
C SER A 29 -8.86 20.99 -10.87
N GLN A 30 -8.74 20.37 -12.04
CA GLN A 30 -9.65 19.33 -12.52
C GLN A 30 -9.23 17.92 -12.10
N VAL A 31 -8.04 17.79 -11.50
CA VAL A 31 -7.56 16.51 -11.01
C VAL A 31 -8.44 16.03 -9.88
N SER A 32 -9.04 14.86 -10.10
CA SER A 32 -9.94 14.20 -9.15
C SER A 32 -9.19 13.20 -8.28
N ALA A 33 -8.22 12.48 -8.87
CA ALA A 33 -7.36 11.54 -8.15
C ALA A 33 -6.08 11.26 -8.95
N VAL A 34 -5.06 10.70 -8.28
CA VAL A 34 -3.87 10.13 -8.92
C VAL A 34 -3.56 8.77 -8.30
N LEU A 35 -2.91 7.89 -9.05
CA LEU A 35 -2.59 6.52 -8.62
C LEU A 35 -1.16 6.15 -9.00
N CYS A 36 -0.43 5.55 -8.06
CA CYS A 36 0.81 4.83 -8.30
C CYS A 36 0.62 3.38 -7.83
N ASN A 37 0.79 2.40 -8.73
CA ASN A 37 0.69 0.99 -8.37
C ASN A 37 1.55 0.11 -9.28
N HIS A 38 2.52 -0.63 -8.71
CA HIS A 38 3.41 -1.54 -9.44
C HIS A 38 4.02 -0.94 -10.74
N GLY A 39 4.52 0.30 -10.68
CA GLY A 39 5.11 0.98 -11.85
C GLY A 39 4.10 1.53 -12.85
N MET A 40 2.79 1.45 -12.55
CA MET A 40 1.74 2.17 -13.29
C MET A 40 1.44 3.50 -12.59
N TYR A 41 1.53 4.58 -13.37
CA TYR A 41 1.28 5.93 -12.88
C TYR A 41 0.05 6.50 -13.60
N ARG A 42 -0.96 7.00 -12.87
CA ARG A 42 -2.21 7.46 -13.46
C ARG A 42 -2.73 8.75 -12.85
N VAL A 43 -3.46 9.50 -13.66
CA VAL A 43 -4.27 10.64 -13.22
C VAL A 43 -5.72 10.46 -13.67
N TYR A 44 -6.65 10.90 -12.82
CA TYR A 44 -8.08 10.91 -13.07
C TYR A 44 -8.59 12.35 -13.13
N ILE A 45 -9.34 12.66 -14.19
CA ILE A 45 -10.02 13.93 -14.42
C ILE A 45 -11.50 13.63 -14.60
N GLY A 46 -12.30 13.87 -13.56
CA GLY A 46 -13.66 13.35 -13.48
C GLY A 46 -13.65 11.81 -13.60
N SER A 47 -14.38 11.29 -14.58
CA SER A 47 -14.44 9.85 -14.90
C SER A 47 -13.34 9.38 -15.87
N THR A 48 -12.52 10.29 -16.39
CA THR A 48 -11.51 9.98 -17.42
C THR A 48 -10.17 9.65 -16.78
N ARG A 49 -9.49 8.63 -17.30
CA ARG A 49 -8.21 8.13 -16.81
C ARG A 49 -7.11 8.30 -17.86
N PHE A 50 -5.95 8.78 -17.44
CA PHE A 50 -4.75 8.85 -18.27
C PHE A 50 -3.60 8.13 -17.58
N ASP A 51 -2.88 7.29 -18.34
CA ASP A 51 -1.63 6.68 -17.91
C ASP A 51 -0.50 7.69 -18.14
N LEU A 52 0.39 7.86 -17.17
CA LEU A 52 1.47 8.85 -17.17
C LEU A 52 2.83 8.16 -17.19
N THR A 53 3.86 8.87 -17.68
CA THR A 53 5.24 8.52 -17.33
C THR A 53 5.48 8.77 -15.84
N GLU A 54 6.47 8.08 -15.25
CA GLU A 54 6.89 8.32 -13.87
C GLU A 54 7.25 9.79 -13.62
N ASP A 55 8.06 10.38 -14.51
CA ASP A 55 8.44 11.79 -14.43
C ASP A 55 7.23 12.72 -14.41
N SER A 56 6.24 12.44 -15.26
CA SER A 56 5.02 13.25 -15.35
C SER A 56 4.16 13.09 -14.11
N TYR A 57 4.07 11.88 -13.55
CA TYR A 57 3.38 11.62 -12.30
C TYR A 57 4.02 12.37 -11.12
N ASN A 58 5.35 12.32 -11.02
CA ASN A 58 6.10 13.03 -9.98
C ASN A 58 5.93 14.55 -10.12
N LYS A 59 6.01 15.07 -11.36
CA LYS A 59 5.76 16.48 -11.66
C LYS A 59 4.34 16.91 -11.25
N LEU A 60 3.33 16.09 -11.56
CA LEU A 60 1.94 16.33 -11.17
C LEU A 60 1.76 16.33 -9.64
N CYS A 61 2.34 15.34 -8.95
CA CYS A 61 2.26 15.25 -7.48
C CYS A 61 2.86 16.49 -6.80
N SER A 62 4.01 16.97 -7.27
CA SER A 62 4.61 18.21 -6.76
C SER A 62 3.70 19.42 -7.00
N ALA A 63 3.17 19.56 -8.22
CA ALA A 63 2.30 20.68 -8.56
C ALA A 63 0.96 20.67 -7.79
N LEU A 64 0.42 19.49 -7.48
CA LEU A 64 -0.78 19.34 -6.64
C LEU A 64 -0.54 19.81 -5.20
N LYS A 65 0.63 19.52 -4.63
CA LYS A 65 1.04 19.99 -3.29
C LYS A 65 1.12 21.52 -3.23
N ASP A 66 1.60 22.15 -4.30
CA ASP A 66 1.73 23.61 -4.38
C ASP A 66 0.42 24.32 -4.77
N TYR A 67 -0.58 23.60 -5.28
CA TYR A 67 -1.83 24.18 -5.77
C TYR A 67 -2.92 24.24 -4.69
N LYS A 68 -2.94 23.29 -3.75
CA LYS A 68 -3.88 23.27 -2.64
C LYS A 68 -3.05 23.25 -1.34
N GLU A 69 -3.19 24.26 -0.46
CA GLU A 69 -2.97 23.96 0.96
C GLU A 69 -3.83 22.74 1.26
N PRO A 70 -3.24 21.60 1.66
CA PRO A 70 -3.92 20.34 1.50
C PRO A 70 -5.11 20.30 2.45
N SER A 71 -6.34 20.37 1.92
CA SER A 71 -7.44 19.77 2.63
C SER A 71 -7.12 18.28 2.72
N GLU A 72 -6.98 17.74 3.93
CA GLU A 72 -6.62 16.35 4.22
C GLU A 72 -7.36 15.34 3.32
N SER A 73 -8.58 15.67 2.88
CA SER A 73 -9.40 14.89 1.96
C SER A 73 -8.76 14.54 0.60
N ILE A 74 -7.90 15.39 0.03
CA ILE A 74 -7.28 15.15 -1.28
C ILE A 74 -5.98 14.36 -1.14
N LEU A 75 -5.25 14.57 -0.04
CA LEU A 75 -4.12 13.72 0.34
C LEU A 75 -4.59 12.30 0.73
N CYS A 76 -5.77 12.16 1.35
CA CYS A 76 -6.38 10.85 1.60
C CYS A 76 -6.65 10.06 0.32
N ASN A 77 -7.01 10.71 -0.80
CA ASN A 77 -7.21 10.02 -2.08
C ASN A 77 -5.88 9.68 -2.79
N LEU A 78 -4.78 10.35 -2.43
CA LEU A 78 -3.40 10.01 -2.79
C LEU A 78 -2.83 8.87 -1.93
N GLN A 79 -3.40 8.63 -0.74
CA GLN A 79 -2.86 7.74 0.30
C GLN A 79 -3.57 6.39 0.44
N HIS A 80 -4.68 6.13 -0.26
CA HIS A 80 -5.26 4.77 -0.33
C HIS A 80 -4.50 3.88 -1.33
N ASP A 81 -3.18 3.85 -1.18
CA ASP A 81 -2.37 2.75 -1.65
C ASP A 81 -2.66 1.56 -0.73
N HIS A 82 -3.68 0.77 -1.11
CA HIS A 82 -4.07 -0.48 -0.44
C HIS A 82 -2.89 -1.46 -0.31
N THR A 83 -1.75 -1.19 -0.92
CA THR A 83 -0.49 -1.93 -0.75
C THR A 83 -0.12 -2.11 0.72
N TRP A 84 -0.33 -1.11 1.59
CA TRP A 84 -0.03 -1.27 3.03
C TRP A 84 -0.97 -2.26 3.72
N ILE A 85 -2.27 -2.20 3.39
CA ILE A 85 -3.26 -3.16 3.90
C ILE A 85 -3.00 -4.56 3.34
N LYS A 86 -2.68 -4.68 2.04
CA LYS A 86 -2.33 -5.95 1.38
C LYS A 86 -1.05 -6.55 1.96
N GLN A 87 -0.02 -5.74 2.17
CA GLN A 87 1.24 -6.15 2.79
C GLN A 87 1.00 -6.57 4.24
N GLY A 88 0.17 -5.82 4.96
CA GLY A 88 -0.32 -6.22 6.27
C GLY A 88 -0.95 -7.61 6.19
N LEU A 89 -2.03 -7.78 5.43
CA LEU A 89 -2.74 -9.06 5.30
C LEU A 89 -1.81 -10.22 4.91
N TYR A 90 -0.88 -9.98 3.98
CA TYR A 90 0.13 -10.97 3.59
C TYR A 90 1.05 -11.35 4.75
N ASN A 91 1.52 -10.37 5.53
CA ASN A 91 2.33 -10.60 6.72
C ASN A 91 1.58 -11.45 7.76
N LEU A 92 0.26 -11.26 7.92
CA LEU A 92 -0.55 -12.09 8.83
C LEU A 92 -0.65 -13.52 8.34
N ILE A 93 -0.94 -13.73 7.05
CA ILE A 93 -1.02 -15.06 6.45
C ILE A 93 0.31 -15.79 6.66
N LYS A 94 1.43 -15.13 6.37
CA LYS A 94 2.79 -15.64 6.61
C LYS A 94 3.04 -16.02 8.08
N MET A 95 2.71 -15.16 9.03
CA MET A 95 2.84 -15.45 10.47
C MET A 95 1.99 -16.64 10.92
N VAL A 96 0.83 -16.83 10.29
CA VAL A 96 -0.06 -17.95 10.55
C VAL A 96 0.48 -19.23 9.91
N GLU A 97 1.01 -19.19 8.70
CA GLU A 97 1.46 -20.36 7.93
C GLU A 97 2.87 -20.86 8.31
N GLU A 98 3.85 -19.97 8.48
CA GLU A 98 5.26 -20.36 8.68
C GLU A 98 5.55 -20.89 10.09
N GLY A 99 4.59 -20.81 11.02
CA GLY A 99 4.70 -21.37 12.37
C GLY A 99 5.80 -20.75 13.25
N SER A 100 6.48 -19.71 12.78
CA SER A 100 7.63 -19.13 13.46
C SER A 100 7.28 -17.83 14.21
N LEU A 101 7.62 -17.79 15.50
CA LEU A 101 7.64 -16.56 16.30
C LEU A 101 8.78 -15.61 15.89
N SER A 102 9.72 -16.06 15.06
CA SER A 102 10.88 -15.27 14.61
C SER A 102 10.60 -14.46 13.36
N TYR A 103 9.47 -14.69 12.67
CA TYR A 103 9.10 -13.89 11.51
C TYR A 103 8.85 -12.45 11.96
N ARG A 104 9.70 -11.54 11.49
CA ARG A 104 9.59 -10.10 11.72
C ARG A 104 9.22 -9.45 10.39
N PRO A 105 7.92 -9.27 10.10
CA PRO A 105 7.54 -8.57 8.88
C PRO A 105 8.10 -7.15 8.90
N ALA A 106 8.24 -6.54 7.71
CA ALA A 106 8.26 -5.08 7.63
C ALA A 106 6.90 -4.58 8.15
N ILE A 107 6.87 -4.29 9.45
CA ILE A 107 5.66 -3.90 10.17
C ILE A 107 5.24 -2.52 9.64
N LEU A 108 3.94 -2.25 9.57
CA LEU A 108 3.38 -0.91 9.31
C LEU A 108 3.73 0.13 10.40
N LEU A 109 4.75 -0.12 11.21
CA LEU A 109 5.27 0.84 12.16
C LEU A 109 5.76 2.05 11.36
N SER A 110 5.25 3.23 11.64
CA SER A 110 5.43 4.46 10.86
C SER A 110 4.52 4.64 9.63
N CYS A 111 3.38 3.93 9.51
CA CYS A 111 2.36 4.39 8.56
C CYS A 111 1.75 5.72 9.05
N HIS A 112 1.46 6.64 8.12
CA HIS A 112 0.92 7.96 8.47
C HIS A 112 -0.43 7.89 9.21
N ASP A 113 -1.16 6.79 9.05
CA ASP A 113 -2.38 6.46 9.77
C ASP A 113 -2.04 5.83 11.13
N LYS A 114 -2.14 6.63 12.19
CA LYS A 114 -1.82 6.20 13.57
C LYS A 114 -2.81 5.16 14.11
N ASP A 115 -4.04 5.16 13.64
CA ASP A 115 -5.06 4.19 14.07
C ASP A 115 -4.77 2.83 13.43
N LEU A 116 -4.35 2.82 12.17
CA LEU A 116 -3.91 1.62 11.46
C LEU A 116 -2.65 1.03 12.10
N GLU A 117 -1.66 1.86 12.44
CA GLU A 117 -0.45 1.42 13.15
C GLU A 117 -0.79 0.77 14.50
N ALA A 118 -1.64 1.42 15.29
CA ALA A 118 -2.08 0.91 16.59
C ALA A 118 -2.84 -0.42 16.45
N GLY A 119 -3.77 -0.50 15.50
CA GLY A 119 -4.52 -1.71 15.17
C GLY A 119 -3.59 -2.86 14.78
N TRP A 120 -2.57 -2.57 13.98
CA TRP A 120 -1.58 -3.55 13.56
C TRP A 120 -0.76 -4.10 14.73
N GLY A 121 -0.31 -3.22 15.62
CA GLY A 121 0.45 -3.60 16.81
C GLY A 121 -0.32 -4.54 17.74
N VAL A 122 -1.64 -4.32 17.90
CA VAL A 122 -2.51 -5.21 18.67
C VAL A 122 -2.64 -6.59 18.01
N LEU A 123 -2.88 -6.62 16.70
CA LEU A 123 -3.01 -7.85 15.91
C LEU A 123 -1.74 -8.70 15.97
N HIS A 124 -0.58 -8.08 15.76
CA HIS A 124 0.72 -8.74 15.83
C HIS A 124 0.94 -9.42 17.19
N ARG A 125 0.73 -8.70 18.31
CA ARG A 125 0.87 -9.26 19.67
C ARG A 125 -0.04 -10.45 19.91
N ARG A 126 -1.30 -10.38 19.47
CA ARG A 126 -2.27 -11.47 19.63
C ARG A 126 -1.85 -12.72 18.85
N ILE A 127 -1.40 -12.57 17.60
CA ILE A 127 -0.95 -13.70 16.78
C ILE A 127 0.27 -14.37 17.38
N CYS A 128 1.29 -13.60 17.79
CA CYS A 128 2.45 -14.16 18.47
C CYS A 128 2.05 -14.93 19.75
N GLY A 129 1.13 -14.38 20.54
CA GLY A 129 0.63 -15.04 21.75
C GLY A 129 -0.13 -16.34 21.45
N MET A 130 -1.01 -16.35 20.45
CA MET A 130 -1.73 -17.55 20.02
C MET A 130 -0.77 -18.61 19.49
N ARG A 131 0.24 -18.23 18.71
CA ARG A 131 1.24 -19.16 18.17
C ARG A 131 2.16 -19.73 19.23
N GLY A 132 2.58 -18.93 20.22
CA GLY A 132 3.32 -19.44 21.37
C GLY A 132 2.57 -20.56 22.08
N ARG A 133 1.27 -20.37 22.33
CA ARG A 133 0.42 -21.41 22.94
C ARG A 133 0.31 -22.66 22.08
N ILE A 134 0.22 -22.52 20.75
CA ILE A 134 0.16 -23.67 19.83
C ILE A 134 1.48 -24.46 19.88
N ILE A 135 2.62 -23.79 19.85
CA ILE A 135 3.94 -24.45 19.97
C ILE A 135 4.06 -25.20 21.29
N ASP A 136 3.58 -24.63 22.39
CA ASP A 136 3.62 -25.28 23.71
C ASP A 136 2.72 -26.51 23.75
N LEU A 137 1.52 -26.44 23.17
CA LEU A 137 0.60 -27.57 23.02
C LEU A 137 1.18 -28.66 22.13
N GLU A 138 1.80 -28.32 21.00
CA GLU A 138 2.46 -29.29 20.11
C GLU A 138 3.59 -30.03 20.82
N LYS A 139 4.40 -29.33 21.63
CA LYS A 139 5.43 -29.95 22.47
C LYS A 139 4.83 -30.86 23.55
N GLU A 140 3.71 -30.48 24.15
CA GLU A 140 3.00 -31.30 25.13
C GLU A 140 2.45 -32.58 24.50
N VAL A 141 1.75 -32.47 23.37
CA VAL A 141 1.24 -33.61 22.59
C VAL A 141 2.39 -34.54 22.20
N LYS A 142 3.52 -33.99 21.72
CA LYS A 142 4.70 -34.79 21.37
C LYS A 142 5.24 -35.56 22.57
N ARG A 143 5.34 -34.93 23.74
CA ARG A 143 5.76 -35.62 24.99
C ARG A 143 4.80 -36.72 25.42
N MET A 144 3.50 -36.56 25.19
CA MET A 144 2.48 -37.56 25.56
C MET A 144 2.39 -38.72 24.57
N THR A 145 2.69 -38.48 23.29
CA THR A 145 2.58 -39.47 22.21
C THR A 145 3.90 -40.17 21.87
N GLU A 146 5.05 -39.61 22.26
CA GLU A 146 6.33 -40.30 22.13
C GLU A 146 6.35 -41.57 23.00
N PRO A 147 6.64 -42.74 22.42
CA PRO A 147 6.75 -43.96 23.20
C PRO A 147 7.86 -43.78 24.22
N LYS A 148 7.54 -43.93 25.51
CA LYS A 148 8.55 -43.97 26.58
C LYS A 148 9.52 -45.09 26.20
N LYS A 149 10.73 -44.72 25.78
CA LYS A 149 11.81 -45.69 25.52
C LYS A 149 11.88 -46.58 26.77
N GLY A 150 11.51 -47.84 26.58
CA GLY A 150 11.46 -48.82 27.65
C GLY A 150 12.82 -48.90 28.35
N LYS A 151 12.79 -49.04 29.67
CA LYS A 151 13.92 -49.52 30.45
C LYS A 151 14.25 -50.95 30.05
#